data_AF-T1GNJ8-F1
#
_entry.id   AF-T1GNJ8-F1
#
_cell.length_a   1.000
_cell.length_b   1.000
_cell.length_c   1.000
_cell.angle_alpha   90.00
_cell.angle_beta   90.00
_cell.angle_gamma   90.00
#
_symmetry.space_group_name_H-M   'P 1'
#
loop_
_entity.id
_entity.type
_entity.pdbx_description
1 polymer ?
#
loop_
_entity_poly.entity_id
_entity_poly.type
_entity_poly.pdbx_seq_one_letter_code
_entity_poly.pdbx_strand_id
1 'polypeptide(L)' 'MTPQEEMLIFNSNEDVPPPTTEEVRSGIQRLKNHKSAGSDGISAELLKAADINIIDAFRQLLVKI' A
#
# COMPACT_ATOMS: atom_id res chain seq x y z
N MET A 1 26.72 10.76 7.89
CA MET A 1 26.07 10.15 6.70
C MET A 1 24.74 9.57 7.17
N THR A 2 23.73 10.42 7.31
CA THR A 2 22.38 10.02 7.71
C THR A 2 21.68 9.45 6.48
N PRO A 3 21.11 8.23 6.53
CA PRO A 3 20.21 7.79 5.48
C PRO A 3 19.00 8.72 5.55
N GLN A 4 18.78 9.47 4.47
CA GLN A 4 17.65 10.35 4.33
C GLN A 4 16.40 9.46 4.33
N GLU A 5 15.58 9.58 5.38
CA GLU A 5 14.20 9.11 5.34
C GLU A 5 13.56 9.73 4.10
N GLU A 6 13.23 8.91 3.10
CA GLU A 6 12.39 9.32 1.97
C GLU A 6 11.07 9.82 2.55
N MET A 7 10.98 11.14 2.70
CA MET A 7 9.75 11.85 3.01
C MET A 7 8.78 11.54 1.87
N LEU A 8 7.77 10.71 2.12
CA LEU A 8 6.72 10.43 1.15
C LEU A 8 5.96 11.74 0.89
N ILE A 9 6.31 12.41 -0.21
CA ILE A 9 5.65 13.63 -0.67
C ILE A 9 4.27 13.19 -1.16
N PHE A 10 3.23 13.36 -0.34
CA PHE A 10 1.85 13.27 -0.79
C PHE A 10 1.52 14.55 -1.56
N ASN A 11 1.81 14.55 -2.87
CA ASN A 11 1.52 15.69 -3.74
C ASN A 11 0.03 15.68 -4.10
N SER A 12 -0.80 16.42 -3.37
CA SER A 12 -2.25 16.50 -3.60
C SER A 12 -2.67 17.30 -4.84
N ASN A 13 -1.72 17.74 -5.69
CA ASN A 13 -1.95 18.75 -6.73
C ASN A 13 -1.43 18.37 -8.12
N GLU A 14 -1.19 17.08 -8.40
CA GLU A 14 -0.93 16.61 -9.77
C GLU A 14 -2.02 15.62 -10.20
N ASP A 15 -2.32 15.62 -11.50
CA ASP A 15 -3.11 14.61 -12.20
C ASP A 15 -2.32 13.28 -12.18
N VAL A 16 -2.15 12.70 -10.99
CA VAL A 16 -1.46 11.42 -10.84
C VAL A 16 -2.41 10.33 -11.33
N PRO A 17 -2.00 9.52 -12.31
CA PRO A 17 -2.85 8.44 -12.80
C PRO A 17 -3.15 7.47 -11.64
N PRO A 18 -4.35 6.87 -11.63
CA PRO A 18 -4.70 5.90 -10.60
C PRO A 18 -3.68 4.75 -10.58
N PRO A 19 -3.33 4.22 -9.40
CA PRO A 19 -2.32 3.18 -9.29
C PRO A 19 -2.73 1.92 -10.07
N THR A 20 -1.74 1.29 -10.68
CA THR A 20 -1.90 -0.02 -11.34
C THR A 20 -2.00 -1.14 -10.32
N THR A 21 -2.57 -2.28 -10.71
CA THR A 21 -2.68 -3.47 -9.84
C THR A 21 -1.31 -3.97 -9.39
N GLU A 22 -0.29 -3.85 -10.24
CA GLU A 22 1.08 -4.22 -9.90
C GLU A 22 1.72 -3.27 -8.89
N GLU A 23 1.45 -1.97 -8.98
CA GLU A 23 1.92 -1.00 -7.98
C GLU A 23 1.29 -1.25 -6.61
N VAL A 24 -0.02 -1.54 -6.58
CA VAL A 24 -0.72 -1.90 -5.33
C VAL A 24 -0.12 -3.18 -4.74
N ARG A 25 0.09 -4.20 -5.57
CA ARG A 25 0.74 -5.46 -5.14
C ARG A 25 2.14 -5.21 -4.61
N SER A 26 2.95 -4.40 -5.31
CA SER A 26 4.31 -4.06 -4.91
C SER A 26 4.32 -3.31 -3.57
N GLY A 27 3.42 -2.35 -3.38
CA GLY A 27 3.24 -1.63 -2.13
C GLY A 27 2.93 -2.57 -0.96
N ILE A 28 2.01 -3.51 -1.16
CA ILE A 28 1.66 -4.54 -0.15
C ILE A 28 2.88 -5.42 0.18
N GLN A 29 3.65 -5.85 -0.82
CA GLN A 29 4.85 -6.66 -0.58
C GLN A 29 5.95 -5.92 0.18
N ARG A 30 6.02 -4.58 0.04
CA ARG A 30 6.97 -3.72 0.76
C ARG A 30 6.61 -3.45 2.22
N LEU A 31 5.40 -3.82 2.68
CA LEU A 31 5.01 -3.66 4.08
C LEU A 31 5.97 -4.40 5.01
N LYS A 32 6.29 -3.85 6.17
CA LYS A 32 7.17 -4.51 7.16
C LYS A 32 6.41 -5.64 7.86
N ASN A 33 7.03 -6.82 7.93
CA ASN A 33 6.51 -7.97 8.69
C ASN A 33 6.78 -7.81 10.19
N HIS A 34 6.10 -8.62 10.99
CA HIS A 34 6.23 -8.71 12.46
C HIS A 34 5.96 -7.37 13.16
N LYS A 35 5.14 -6.53 12.55
CA LYS A 35 4.55 -5.36 13.18
C LYS A 35 3.20 -5.75 13.76
N SER A 36 2.86 -5.17 14.91
CA SER A 36 1.51 -5.29 15.46
C SER A 36 0.52 -4.77 14.43
N ALA A 37 -0.59 -5.49 14.26
CA ALA A 37 -1.71 -5.02 13.46
C ALA A 37 -2.22 -3.67 13.99
N GLY A 38 -2.81 -2.87 13.10
CA GLY A 38 -3.48 -1.64 13.48
C GLY A 38 -4.76 -1.89 14.27
N SER A 39 -5.54 -0.84 14.49
CA SER A 39 -6.89 -0.96 15.10
C SER A 39 -7.87 -1.78 14.27
N ASP A 40 -7.56 -1.99 12.98
CA ASP A 40 -8.28 -2.87 12.07
C ASP A 40 -8.03 -4.36 12.35
N GLY A 41 -7.00 -4.71 13.13
CA GLY A 41 -6.61 -6.08 13.41
C GLY A 41 -6.02 -6.83 12.22
N ILE A 42 -5.68 -6.13 11.13
CA ILE A 42 -5.13 -6.73 9.91
C ILE A 42 -3.61 -6.68 9.94
N SER A 43 -2.96 -7.83 9.83
CA SER A 43 -1.50 -7.91 9.80
C SER A 43 -0.95 -7.75 8.38
N ALA A 44 0.30 -7.31 8.25
CA ALA A 44 0.96 -7.18 6.95
C ALA A 44 1.13 -8.54 6.25
N GLU A 45 1.32 -9.61 7.02
CA GLU A 45 1.44 -10.98 6.50
C GLU A 45 0.15 -11.43 5.83
N LEU A 46 -1.01 -11.10 6.43
CA LEU A 46 -2.32 -11.40 5.85
C LEU A 46 -2.50 -10.70 4.51
N LEU A 47 -2.12 -9.43 4.42
CA LEU A 47 -2.18 -8.65 3.17
C LEU A 47 -1.26 -9.22 2.10
N LYS A 48 -0.07 -9.68 2.46
CA LYS A 48 0.89 -10.28 1.52
C LYS A 48 0.48 -11.64 1.00
N ALA A 49 -0.27 -12.39 1.80
CA ALA A 49 -0.85 -13.68 1.43
C ALA A 49 -2.16 -13.53 0.63
N ALA A 50 -2.63 -12.31 0.42
CA ALA A 50 -3.91 -12.06 -0.22
C ALA A 50 -3.91 -12.38 -1.72
N ASP A 51 -5.00 -12.97 -2.19
CA ASP A 51 -5.22 -13.26 -3.60
C ASP A 51 -5.46 -11.99 -4.44
N ILE A 52 -5.35 -12.15 -5.76
CA ILE A 52 -5.53 -11.07 -6.73
C ILE A 52 -6.86 -10.31 -6.57
N ASN A 53 -7.92 -10.97 -6.10
CA ASN A 53 -9.21 -10.33 -5.86
C ASN A 53 -9.15 -9.26 -4.76
N ILE A 54 -8.35 -9.49 -3.71
CA ILE A 54 -8.14 -8.51 -2.64
C ILE A 54 -7.27 -7.36 -3.15
N ILE A 55 -6.23 -7.64 -3.93
CA ILE A 55 -5.39 -6.62 -4.57
C ILE A 55 -6.26 -5.70 -5.45
N ASP A 56 -7.17 -6.26 -6.24
CA ASP A 56 -8.07 -5.48 -7.09
C ASP A 56 -9.07 -4.66 -6.25
N ALA A 57 -9.61 -5.23 -5.17
CA ALA A 57 -10.46 -4.49 -4.24
C ALA A 57 -9.71 -3.29 -3.60
N PHE A 58 -8.45 -3.48 -3.19
CA PHE A 58 -7.61 -2.38 -2.71
C PHE A 58 -7.40 -1.30 -3.77
N ARG A 59 -7.12 -1.71 -5.01
CA ARG A 59 -7.00 -0.77 -6.12
C ARG A 59 -8.29 0.02 -6.30
N GLN A 60 -9.44 -0.65 -6.39
CA GLN A 60 -10.74 0.01 -6.54
C GLN A 60 -11.04 0.98 -5.40
N LEU A 61 -10.65 0.63 -4.17
CA LEU A 61 -10.79 1.50 -3.02
C LEU A 61 -9.91 2.75 -3.18
N LEU A 62 -8.64 2.60 -3.53
CA LEU A 62 -7.72 3.71 -3.76
C LEU A 62 -8.16 4.65 -4.90
N VAL A 63 -8.85 4.14 -5.92
CA VAL A 63 -9.38 4.97 -7.03
C VAL A 63 -10.69 5.68 -6.68
N LYS A 64 -11.48 5.14 -5.74
CA LYS A 64 -12.81 5.66 -5.40
C LYS A 64 -12.83 6.65 -4.24
N ILE A 65 -11.76 6.75 -3.45
CA ILE A 65 -11.65 7.65 -2.28
C ILE A 65 -11.19 9.03 -2.74
#